data_AF-A0A536KT85-F1
#
_entry.id   AF-A0A536KT85-F1
#
_cell.length_a   1.000
_cell.length_b   1.000
_cell.length_c   1.000
_cell.angle_alpha   90.00
_cell.angle_beta   90.00
_cell.angle_gamma   90.00
#
_symmetry.space_group_name_H-M   'P 1'
#
loop_
_entity.id
_entity.type
_entity.pdbx_description
1 polymer ?
#
loop_
_entity_poly.entity_id
_entity_poly.type
_entity_poly.pdbx_seq_one_letter_code
_entity_poly.pdbx_strand_id
1 'polypeptide(L)'
;MATARSSRIPSNLIVDARWYDSFGSIEGQVGPGTAADLANDTVIPVEVPQGYHYVLPGRYTFVVERLSDGVPVEVLGRRFVVVDRS
;
A
#
# COMPACT_ATOMS: atom_id res chain seq x y z
N MET A 1 25.07 10.40 7.51
CA MET A 1 25.17 9.89 6.12
C MET A 1 24.28 8.66 6.05
N ALA A 2 23.15 8.71 5.33
CA ALA A 2 22.21 7.59 5.26
C ALA A 2 22.55 6.73 4.05
N THR A 3 22.96 5.48 4.29
CA THR A 3 23.29 4.52 3.22
C THR A 3 22.05 3.70 2.92
N ALA A 4 21.45 3.85 1.74
CA ALA A 4 20.39 2.96 1.27
C ALA A 4 21.02 1.72 0.64
N ARG A 5 20.84 0.54 1.24
CA ARG A 5 21.18 -0.74 0.60
C ARG A 5 19.97 -1.19 -0.23
N SER A 6 20.18 -1.65 -1.47
CA SER A 6 19.14 -2.32 -2.23
C SER A 6 18.94 -3.74 -1.65
N SER A 7 18.18 -3.86 -0.57
CA SER A 7 17.71 -5.16 -0.09
C SER A 7 16.48 -5.56 -0.88
N ARG A 8 16.58 -6.64 -1.66
CA ARG A 8 15.40 -7.37 -2.14
C ARG A 8 14.56 -7.72 -0.91
N ILE A 9 13.25 -7.42 -0.94
CA ILE A 9 12.36 -7.74 0.19
C ILE A 9 12.38 -9.26 0.39
N PRO A 10 12.72 -9.78 1.59
CA PRO A 10 12.68 -11.21 1.87
C PRO A 10 11.28 -11.78 1.62
N SER A 11 11.18 -12.90 0.92
CA SER A 11 9.91 -13.46 0.45
C SER A 11 8.97 -13.90 1.59
N ASN A 12 9.50 -14.27 2.73
CA ASN A 12 8.76 -14.78 3.90
C ASN A 12 8.33 -13.67 4.89
N LEU A 13 8.64 -12.41 4.58
CA LEU A 13 8.35 -11.29 5.44
C LEU A 13 6.85 -10.99 5.41
N ILE A 14 6.22 -10.82 6.57
CA ILE A 14 4.80 -10.49 6.64
C ILE A 14 4.61 -9.02 6.30
N VAL A 15 3.84 -8.75 5.25
CA VAL A 15 3.60 -7.43 4.70
C VAL A 15 2.10 -7.14 4.59
N ASP A 16 1.80 -5.87 4.46
CA ASP A 16 0.49 -5.36 4.12
C ASP A 16 0.64 -4.26 3.07
N ALA A 17 -0.20 -4.28 2.04
CA ALA A 17 -0.24 -3.26 1.00
C ALA A 17 -1.49 -2.43 1.17
N ARG A 18 -1.33 -1.12 1.39
CA ARG A 18 -2.42 -0.21 1.73
C ARG A 18 -2.44 1.02 0.85
N TRP A 19 -3.65 1.46 0.53
CA TRP A 19 -3.93 2.77 -0.04
C TRP A 19 -4.41 3.70 1.06
N TYR A 20 -3.86 4.90 1.08
CA TYR A 20 -4.29 5.99 1.93
C TYR A 20 -4.79 7.15 1.10
N ASP A 21 -5.91 7.76 1.46
CA ASP A 21 -6.34 9.06 0.92
C ASP A 21 -5.45 10.21 1.44
N SER A 22 -5.83 11.44 1.10
CA SER A 22 -5.11 12.64 1.55
C SER A 22 -5.30 12.97 3.05
N PHE A 23 -6.30 12.37 3.70
CA PHE A 23 -6.58 12.49 5.13
C PHE A 23 -5.95 11.36 5.97
N GLY A 24 -5.39 10.35 5.31
CA GLY A 24 -4.80 9.18 5.96
C GLY A 24 -5.81 8.04 6.21
N SER A 25 -7.01 8.11 5.65
CA SER A 25 -7.99 7.02 5.68
C SER A 25 -7.50 5.89 4.79
N ILE A 26 -7.74 4.64 5.20
CA ILE A 26 -7.43 3.47 4.36
C ILE A 26 -8.54 3.35 3.33
N GLU A 27 -8.15 3.35 2.05
CA GLU A 27 -9.05 3.26 0.90
C GLU A 27 -8.80 1.96 0.11
N GLY A 28 -8.13 0.97 0.68
CA GLY A 28 -7.87 -0.29 0.02
C GLY A 28 -6.70 -1.03 0.66
N GLN A 29 -6.82 -2.35 0.74
CA GLN A 29 -5.84 -3.19 1.42
C GLN A 29 -5.75 -4.58 0.78
N VAL A 30 -4.53 -5.12 0.69
CA VAL A 30 -4.26 -6.53 0.40
C VAL A 30 -3.20 -7.05 1.37
N GLY A 31 -3.56 -8.11 2.07
CA GLY A 31 -2.79 -8.65 3.20
C GLY A 31 -3.62 -8.62 4.50
N PRO A 32 -3.00 -8.94 5.64
CA PRO A 32 -1.59 -9.33 5.80
C PRO A 32 -1.25 -10.66 5.11
N GLY A 33 -0.06 -10.75 4.52
CA GLY A 33 0.43 -11.96 3.82
C GLY A 33 1.95 -11.97 3.69
N THR A 34 2.55 -13.02 3.13
CA THR A 34 3.99 -12.98 2.85
C THR A 34 4.29 -12.05 1.68
N ALA A 35 5.50 -11.51 1.61
CA ALA A 35 5.93 -10.69 0.47
C ALA A 35 5.86 -11.46 -0.86
N ALA A 36 5.99 -12.79 -0.83
CA ALA A 36 5.77 -13.64 -2.00
C ALA A 36 4.29 -13.70 -2.42
N ASP A 37 3.37 -13.82 -1.46
CA ASP A 37 1.93 -13.82 -1.74
C ASP A 37 1.53 -12.48 -2.39
N LEU A 38 1.94 -11.37 -1.76
CA LEU A 38 1.67 -10.03 -2.28
C LEU A 38 2.32 -9.79 -3.66
N ALA A 39 3.48 -10.38 -3.94
CA ALA A 39 4.12 -10.26 -5.26
C ALA A 39 3.34 -10.98 -6.37
N ASN A 40 2.49 -11.95 -6.04
CA ASN A 40 1.58 -12.57 -7.00
C ASN A 40 0.34 -11.71 -7.26
N ASP A 41 -0.01 -10.80 -6.34
CA ASP A 41 -1.08 -9.82 -6.52
C ASP A 41 -0.59 -8.62 -7.34
N THR A 42 -0.85 -8.65 -8.65
CA THR A 42 -0.42 -7.57 -9.56
C THR A 42 -1.24 -6.28 -9.44
N VAL A 43 -2.41 -6.34 -8.78
CA VAL A 43 -3.35 -5.22 -8.67
C VAL A 43 -3.84 -5.13 -7.23
N ILE A 44 -3.55 -4.00 -6.57
CA ILE A 44 -4.08 -3.67 -5.26
C ILE A 44 -5.21 -2.66 -5.45
N PRO A 45 -6.49 -3.06 -5.31
CA PRO A 45 -7.61 -2.19 -5.61
C PRO A 45 -7.72 -1.05 -4.60
N VAL A 46 -8.15 0.10 -5.09
CA VAL A 46 -8.70 1.19 -4.27
C VAL A 46 -10.21 0.97 -4.21
N GLU A 47 -10.79 1.08 -3.02
CA GLU A 47 -12.21 1.00 -2.77
C GLU A 47 -12.93 2.22 -3.36
N VAL A 48 -14.10 1.99 -3.94
CA VAL A 48 -14.99 3.07 -4.37
C VAL A 48 -15.92 3.38 -3.20
N PRO A 49 -15.93 4.62 -2.68
CA PRO A 49 -16.80 4.96 -1.56
C PRO A 49 -18.27 4.72 -1.89
N GLN A 50 -19.05 4.32 -0.88
CA GLN A 50 -20.47 4.03 -1.07
C GLN A 50 -21.21 5.25 -1.65
N GLY A 51 -22.03 5.01 -2.68
CA GLY A 51 -22.78 6.06 -3.38
C GLY A 51 -22.02 6.74 -4.51
N TYR A 52 -20.77 6.33 -4.77
CA TYR A 52 -19.97 6.79 -5.90
C TYR A 52 -19.81 5.68 -6.95
N HIS A 53 -19.54 6.09 -8.19
CA HIS A 53 -19.23 5.19 -9.30
C HIS A 53 -17.73 5.08 -9.58
N TYR A 54 -16.94 6.03 -9.04
CA TYR A 54 -15.51 6.16 -9.26
C TYR A 54 -14.82 6.55 -7.96
N VAL A 55 -13.53 6.23 -7.89
CA VAL A 55 -12.63 6.77 -6.86
C VAL A 55 -12.62 8.30 -6.96
N LEU A 56 -12.60 8.98 -5.82
CA LEU A 56 -12.65 10.44 -5.78
C LEU A 56 -11.33 11.04 -6.32
N PRO A 57 -11.38 12.17 -7.05
CA PRO A 57 -10.18 12.90 -7.40
C PRO A 57 -9.41 13.33 -6.14
N GLY A 58 -8.09 13.19 -6.17
CA GLY A 58 -7.25 13.50 -5.02
C GLY A 58 -5.89 12.83 -5.06
N ARG A 59 -5.11 13.05 -4.00
CA ARG A 59 -3.82 12.38 -3.81
C ARG A 59 -4.01 11.13 -2.97
N TYR A 60 -3.49 10.03 -3.48
CA TYR A 60 -3.46 8.73 -2.84
C TYR A 60 -2.01 8.31 -2.59
N THR A 61 -1.78 7.68 -1.43
CA THR A 61 -0.47 7.13 -1.07
C THR A 61 -0.60 5.61 -0.99
N PHE A 62 0.12 4.91 -1.87
CA PHE A 62 0.29 3.47 -1.78
C PHE A 62 1.51 3.14 -0.94
N VAL A 63 1.37 2.24 0.03
CA VAL A 63 2.46 1.83 0.93
C VAL A 63 2.48 0.31 1.02
N VAL A 64 3.69 -0.27 0.97
CA VAL A 64 3.93 -1.65 1.40
C VAL A 64 4.68 -1.59 2.72
N GLU A 65 4.09 -2.15 3.75
CA GLU A 65 4.58 -2.09 5.12
C GLU A 65 4.94 -3.49 5.61
N ARG A 66 6.04 -3.60 6.36
CA ARG A 66 6.34 -4.80 7.14
C ARG A 66 5.51 -4.77 8.41
N LEU A 67 4.89 -5.90 8.73
CA LEU A 67 4.22 -6.11 9.99
C LEU A 67 5.11 -6.88 10.97
N SER A 68 4.95 -6.58 12.25
CA SER A 68 5.38 -7.41 13.38
C SER A 68 4.21 -7.52 14.33
N ASP A 69 3.77 -8.73 14.64
CA ASP A 69 2.61 -8.99 15.50
C ASP A 69 1.36 -8.19 15.09
N GLY A 70 1.13 -8.07 13.78
CA GLY A 70 0.01 -7.32 13.19
C GLY A 70 0.18 -5.80 13.16
N VAL A 71 1.28 -5.27 13.69
CA VAL A 71 1.56 -3.83 13.75
C VAL A 71 2.55 -3.43 12.63
N PRO A 72 2.26 -2.38 11.84
CA PRO A 72 3.23 -1.82 10.91
C PRO A 72 4.46 -1.29 11.65
N VAL A 73 5.65 -1.77 11.26
CA VAL A 73 6.93 -1.41 11.90
C VAL A 73 7.94 -0.79 10.94
N GLU A 74 7.73 -0.93 9.63
CA GLU A 74 8.65 -0.42 8.61
C GLU A 74 7.95 -0.23 7.27
N VAL A 75 8.23 0.89 6.59
CA VAL A 75 7.77 1.12 5.22
C VAL A 75 8.82 0.57 4.25
N LEU A 76 8.46 -0.46 3.50
CA LEU A 76 9.33 -1.13 2.52
C LEU A 76 9.29 -0.44 1.15
N GLY A 77 8.13 0.14 0.81
CA GLY A 77 7.93 0.84 -0.45
C GLY A 77 6.81 1.85 -0.33
N ARG A 78 6.91 2.94 -1.09
CA ARG A 78 5.87 3.97 -1.18
C ARG A 78 5.73 4.50 -2.59
N ARG A 79 4.51 4.83 -2.98
CA ARG A 79 4.20 5.53 -4.22
C ARG A 79 3.08 6.53 -4.01
N PHE A 80 3.21 7.69 -4.64
CA PHE A 80 2.17 8.71 -4.66
C PHE A 80 1.47 8.67 -6.00
N VAL A 81 0.14 8.67 -5.98
CA VAL A 81 -0.72 8.68 -7.17
C VAL A 81 -1.68 9.84 -7.05
N VAL A 82 -1.85 10.59 -8.13
CA VAL A 82 -2.86 11.64 -8.24
C VAL A 82 -3.94 11.12 -9.16
N VAL A 83 -5.18 11.16 -8.69
CA VAL A 83 -6.37 10.88 -9.48
C VAL A 83 -6.97 12.23 -9.88
N ASP A 84 -6.94 12.53 -11.17
CA ASP A 84 -7.51 13.75 -11.72
C ASP A 84 -9.00 13.60 -11.99
N ARG A 85 -9.72 14.72 -11.95
CA ARG A 85 -11.10 14.80 -12.42
C ARG A 85 -11.07 14.94 -13.95
N SER A 86 -11.36 13.85 -14.66
CA SER A 86 -11.59 13.87 -16.12
C SER A 86 -12.97 14.40 -16.45
#